data_AF-A0A2T7VSD1-F1
#
_entry.id   AF-A0A2T7VSD1-F1
#
_cell.length_a   1.000
_cell.length_b   1.000
_cell.length_c   1.000
_cell.angle_alpha   90.00
_cell.angle_beta   90.00
_cell.angle_gamma   90.00
#
_symmetry.space_group_name_H-M   'P 1'
#
loop_
_entity.id
_entity.type
_entity.pdbx_description
1 polymer ?
#
loop_
_entity_poly.entity_id
_entity_poly.type
_entity_poly.pdbx_seq_one_letter_code
_entity_poly.pdbx_strand_id
1 'polypeptide(L)' 'MRDDSNYFYDRAETELELAQRATHPLAVRAHYIIANHYLDRCYGGPPDDAAAAPADEGDAA' A
#
# COMPACT_ATOMS: atom_id res chain seq x y z
N MET A 1 17.42 -10.37 -5.49
CA MET A 1 16.02 -9.90 -5.48
C MET A 1 15.08 -10.72 -4.60
N ARG A 2 15.54 -11.66 -3.74
CA ARG A 2 14.69 -12.25 -2.68
C ARG A 2 14.78 -11.50 -1.35
N ASP A 3 15.89 -10.80 -1.11
CA ASP A 3 16.09 -10.02 0.13
C ASP A 3 15.23 -8.75 0.20
N ASP A 4 14.88 -8.17 -0.95
CA ASP A 4 14.12 -6.92 -0.99
C ASP A 4 12.68 -7.10 -0.47
N SER A 5 12.04 -8.23 -0.78
CA SER A 5 10.66 -8.52 -0.35
C SER A 5 10.55 -8.70 1.17
N ASN A 6 11.50 -9.42 1.79
CA ASN A 6 11.51 -9.59 3.24
C ASN A 6 11.77 -8.25 3.94
N TYR A 7 12.71 -7.45 3.43
CA TYR A 7 12.96 -6.11 3.96
C TYR A 7 11.71 -5.23 3.92
N PHE A 8 11.00 -5.18 2.78
CA PHE A 8 9.78 -4.39 2.67
C PHE A 8 8.66 -4.93 3.57
N TYR A 9 8.57 -6.24 3.73
CA TYR A 9 7.59 -6.86 4.63
C TYR A 9 7.84 -6.46 6.09
N ASP A 10 9.07 -6.62 6.59
CA ASP A 10 9.44 -6.25 7.97
C ASP A 10 9.21 -4.75 8.23
N ARG A 11 9.45 -3.91 7.22
CA ARG A 11 9.19 -2.46 7.32
C ARG A 11 7.69 -2.16 7.34
N ALA A 12 6.88 -2.85 6.56
CA ALA A 12 5.43 -2.72 6.61
C ALA A 12 4.89 -3.09 8.00
N GLU A 13 5.34 -4.19 8.60
CA GLU A 13 4.93 -4.60 9.95
C GLU A 13 5.31 -3.56 11.00
N THR A 14 6.53 -3.00 10.92
CA THR A 14 6.97 -1.93 11.83
C THR A 14 6.04 -0.72 11.79
N GLU A 15 5.66 -0.28 10.58
CA GLU A 15 4.75 0.87 10.43
C GLU A 15 3.34 0.56 10.96
N LEU A 16 2.85 -0.67 10.80
CA LEU A 16 1.56 -1.10 11.35
C LEU A 16 1.58 -1.10 12.89
N GLU A 17 2.69 -1.54 13.51
CA GLU A 17 2.85 -1.43 14.96
C GLU A 17 2.88 0.03 15.43
N LEU A 18 3.55 0.92 14.69
CA LEU A 18 3.56 2.34 14.99
C LEU A 18 2.17 2.97 14.84
N ALA A 19 1.40 2.56 13.82
CA ALA A 19 0.01 2.97 13.64
C ALA A 19 -0.85 2.60 14.85
N GLN A 20 -0.69 1.37 15.38
CA GLN A 20 -1.42 0.90 16.56
C GLN A 20 -1.04 1.66 17.85
N ARG A 21 0.21 2.12 17.96
CA ARG A 21 0.69 2.91 19.11
C ARG A 21 0.38 4.40 19.00
N ALA A 22 0.14 4.90 17.78
CA ALA A 22 -0.10 6.32 17.54
C ALA A 22 -1.48 6.76 18.07
N THR A 23 -1.50 7.87 18.80
CA THR A 23 -2.73 8.46 19.35
C THR A 23 -3.35 9.50 18.43
N HIS A 24 -2.55 10.12 17.56
CA HIS A 24 -3.01 11.17 16.66
C HIS A 24 -3.57 10.57 15.36
N PRO A 25 -4.83 10.86 14.97
CA PRO A 25 -5.47 10.25 13.80
C PRO A 25 -4.70 10.44 12.49
N LEU A 26 -4.06 11.60 12.29
CA LEU A 26 -3.25 11.83 11.09
C LEU A 26 -1.94 11.03 11.08
N ALA A 27 -1.38 10.72 12.25
CA ALA A 27 -0.18 9.89 12.35
C ALA A 27 -0.52 8.43 12.03
N VAL A 28 -1.64 7.93 12.58
CA VAL A 28 -2.19 6.60 12.25
C VAL A 28 -2.37 6.47 10.73
N ARG A 29 -3.02 7.45 10.10
CA ARG A 29 -3.20 7.48 8.64
C ARG A 29 -1.86 7.48 7.89
N ALA A 30 -0.89 8.26 8.33
CA ALA A 30 0.42 8.33 7.69
C ALA A 30 1.13 6.97 7.73
N HIS A 31 1.14 6.30 8.88
CA HIS A 31 1.72 4.97 9.03
C HIS A 31 1.06 3.94 8.11
N TYR A 32 -0.27 3.95 7.99
CA TYR A 32 -0.96 3.06 7.04
C TYR A 32 -0.59 3.32 5.58
N ILE A 33 -0.42 4.59 5.17
CA ILE A 33 0.01 4.92 3.81
C ILE A 33 1.42 4.37 3.54
N ILE A 34 2.33 4.53 4.49
CA ILE A 34 3.71 4.04 4.36
C ILE A 34 3.74 2.51 4.33
N ALA A 35 2.97 1.85 5.21
CA ALA A 35 2.84 0.40 5.22
C ALA A 35 2.32 -0.13 3.88
N ASN A 36 1.28 0.50 3.31
CA ASN A 36 0.74 0.10 2.01
C ASN A 36 1.79 0.19 0.91
N HIS A 37 2.56 1.29 0.86
CA HIS A 37 3.63 1.45 -0.12
C HIS A 37 4.70 0.35 0.00
N TYR A 38 5.04 -0.12 1.21
CA TYR A 38 5.95 -1.24 1.38
C TYR A 38 5.34 -2.57 0.91
N LEU A 39 4.07 -2.82 1.24
CA LEU A 39 3.34 -4.02 0.77
C LEU A 39 3.20 -4.04 -0.75
N ASP A 40 2.97 -2.88 -1.38
CA ASP A 40 2.94 -2.74 -2.84
C ASP A 40 4.30 -3.12 -3.46
N ARG A 41 5.42 -2.94 -2.76
CA ARG A 41 6.74 -3.42 -3.24
C ARG A 41 6.99 -4.89 -2.96
N CYS A 42 6.33 -5.46 -1.95
CA CYS A 42 6.37 -6.90 -1.68
C CYS A 42 5.57 -7.70 -2.72
N TYR A 43 4.38 -7.19 -3.06
CA TYR A 43 3.35 -7.94 -3.79
C TYR A 43 2.97 -7.32 -5.13
N GLY A 44 3.29 -6.06 -5.37
CA GLY A 44 3.21 -5.42 -6.68
C GLY A 44 4.34 -5.98 -7.55
N GLY A 45 4.05 -7.11 -8.18
CA GLY A 45 4.82 -7.59 -9.32
C GLY A 45 4.88 -6.53 -10.43
N PRO A 46 5.63 -6.77 -11.51
CA PRO A 46 5.59 -5.89 -12.67
C PRO A 46 4.12 -5.65 -13.04
N PRO A 47 3.74 -4.41 -13.39
CA PRO A 47 2.39 -4.14 -13.83
C PRO A 47 2.16 -5.00 -15.07
N ASP A 48 1.50 -6.14 -14.90
CA ASP A 48 0.76 -6.73 -16.00
C ASP A 48 -0.27 -5.66 -16.37
N ASP A 49 -0.31 -5.28 -17.64
CA ASP A 49 -1.23 -4.32 -18.27
C ASP A 49 -2.71 -4.65 -18.00
N ALA A 50 -3.15 -4.54 -16.75
CA ALA A 50 -4.42 -5.06 -16.26
C ALA A 50 -4.98 -4.14 -15.17
N ALA A 51 -5.22 -2.89 -15.54
CA ALA A 51 -6.44 -2.15 -15.20
C ALA A 51 -6.37 -0.74 -15.79
N ALA A 52 -6.49 -0.65 -17.11
CA ALA A 52 -7.34 0.41 -17.65
C ALA A 52 -8.73 0.18 -17.05
N ALA A 53 -9.01 0.79 -15.90
CA ALA A 53 -10.38 0.93 -15.44
C ALA A 53 -11.15 1.62 -16.58
N PRO A 54 -12.20 1.03 -17.15
CA PRO A 54 -13.05 1.79 -18.06
C PRO A 54 -13.55 2.97 -17.26
N ALA A 55 -13.29 4.17 -17.81
CA ALA A 55 -13.93 5.38 -17.34
C ALA A 55 -15.42 5.10 -17.22
N ASP A 56 -15.97 5.48 -16.08
CA ASP A 56 -17.40 5.60 -15.82
C ASP A 56 -18.02 6.50 -16.90
N GLU A 57 -18.35 5.91 -18.05
CA GLU A 57 -19.30 6.47 -19.01
C GLU A 57 -20.68 6.24 -18.42
N GLY A 58 -21.07 7.13 -17.51
CA GLY A 58 -22.47 7.44 -17.28
C GLY A 58 -23.07 8.01 -18.57
N ASP A 59 -23.47 7.13 -19.47
CA ASP A 59 -24.28 7.46 -20.63
C ASP A 59 -25.71 7.80 -20.16
N ALA A 60 -26.23 8.85 -20.77
CA ALA A 60 -27.50 9.46 -20.49
C ALA A 60 -28.62 8.78 -21.27
N ALA A 61 -29.73 8.45 -20.60
CA ALA A 61 -31.07 8.39 -21.20
C ALA A 61 -32.15 8.54 -20.13
#